data_AF-A0A955XSS7-F1
#
_entry.id   AF-A0A955XSS7-F1
#
_cell.length_a   1.000
_cell.length_b   1.000
_cell.length_c   1.000
_cell.angle_alpha   90.00
_cell.angle_beta   90.00
_cell.angle_gamma   90.00
#
_symmetry.space_group_name_H-M   'P 1'
#
loop_
_entity.id
_entity.type
_entity.pdbx_description
1 polymer ?
#
loop_
_entity_poly.entity_id
_entity_poly.type
_entity_poly.pdbx_seq_one_letter_code
_entity_poly.pdbx_strand_id
1 'polypeptide(L)'
;MASVHDSLEWHTPPAARPVVETRPPAEVALHHAGFCHDPDAAVAGLHPAPGSRILVVDAYGGADTALALLTTAPSAVRVAALVDQPGVEALLALKSAAVACLDRLDALRLLGLLRASRTERIEAYLAVREALTLPVRSFWDARRSCVAGGLYSTSAEAEMGRLLRNLLWNNLPNDAYRAILYGSRDDRLAIFDERIAGSAFWRSALRLCAVRGSVARPGDRAVDAFTADDPVAALRRMVDVGLWANPLWARAFCNDVGVLATLPAYLRPEGYAAVQRHLDRLWPEVDGIEDALDAQPEAQYDKVDLGNLPDHLDAPELVRLLHRVGDRVCVGGAVAFTSFRSVALAMPAPRGFEYDLEREGCCAALDRAPVRGRRRVLRRV
;
A
#
# COMPACT_ATOMS: atom_id res chain seq x y z
N MET A 1 -3.35 26.22 -57.02
CA MET A 1 -3.15 27.04 -55.81
C MET A 1 -4.47 27.13 -55.06
N ALA A 2 -4.61 26.36 -53.97
CA ALA A 2 -5.42 26.63 -52.78
C ALA A 2 -5.22 25.44 -51.84
N SER A 3 -4.46 25.64 -50.75
CA SER A 3 -4.15 24.61 -49.76
C SER A 3 -5.33 24.44 -48.81
N VAL A 4 -5.80 23.21 -48.64
CA VAL A 4 -6.72 22.83 -47.57
C VAL A 4 -5.87 22.55 -46.33
N HIS A 5 -5.70 23.58 -45.49
CA HIS A 5 -5.27 23.42 -44.10
C HIS A 5 -6.54 23.33 -43.27
N ASP A 6 -6.97 22.10 -42.96
CA ASP A 6 -8.01 21.87 -41.96
C ASP A 6 -7.44 22.12 -40.56
N SER A 7 -8.02 23.13 -39.92
CA SER A 7 -7.84 23.50 -38.53
C SER A 7 -8.45 22.43 -37.61
N LEU A 8 -7.58 21.61 -37.00
CA LEU A 8 -7.89 20.85 -35.80
C LEU A 8 -7.95 21.82 -34.61
N GLU A 9 -9.14 22.36 -34.36
CA GLU A 9 -9.42 23.05 -33.10
C GLU A 9 -9.40 22.03 -31.96
N TRP A 10 -8.34 22.07 -31.18
CA TRP A 10 -8.25 21.35 -29.91
C TRP A 10 -9.27 21.95 -28.95
N HIS A 11 -10.34 21.22 -28.65
CA HIS A 11 -11.25 21.56 -27.57
C HIS A 11 -10.45 21.68 -26.26
N THR A 12 -10.27 22.91 -25.78
CA THR A 12 -9.77 23.17 -24.43
C THR A 12 -10.72 22.50 -23.44
N PRO A 13 -10.28 21.51 -22.64
CA PRO A 13 -11.14 20.93 -21.63
C PRO A 13 -11.61 22.02 -20.66
N PRO A 14 -12.86 21.97 -20.18
CA PRO A 14 -13.37 22.97 -19.25
C PRO A 14 -12.45 23.04 -18.03
N ALA A 15 -12.18 24.28 -17.57
CA ALA A 15 -11.36 24.52 -16.38
C ALA A 15 -11.84 23.61 -15.23
N ALA A 16 -10.91 22.86 -14.66
CA ALA A 16 -11.19 21.99 -13.53
C ALA A 16 -11.90 22.81 -12.45
N ARG A 17 -13.10 22.37 -12.03
CA ARG A 17 -13.77 22.98 -10.88
C ARG A 17 -12.80 22.92 -9.70
N PRO A 18 -12.65 24.01 -8.93
CA PRO A 18 -11.85 23.97 -7.71
C PRO A 18 -12.38 22.83 -6.84
N VAL A 19 -11.47 21.91 -6.48
CA VAL A 19 -11.76 20.84 -5.54
C VAL A 19 -12.17 21.54 -4.24
N VAL A 20 -13.43 21.43 -3.87
CA VAL A 20 -13.90 21.88 -2.56
C VAL A 20 -13.14 21.02 -1.55
N GLU A 21 -12.26 21.63 -0.75
CA GLU A 21 -11.53 20.98 0.33
C GLU A 21 -12.50 20.56 1.44
N THR A 22 -13.30 19.51 1.21
CA THR A 22 -13.85 18.75 2.31
C THR A 22 -12.70 17.92 2.85
N ARG A 23 -12.06 18.40 3.93
CA ARG A 23 -11.11 17.59 4.70
C ARG A 23 -11.68 16.18 4.85
N PRO A 24 -10.95 15.14 4.42
CA PRO A 24 -11.27 13.75 4.74
C PRO A 24 -11.79 13.62 6.18
N PRO A 25 -12.90 12.90 6.46
CA PRO A 25 -13.04 12.35 7.80
C PRO A 25 -11.75 11.59 8.14
N ALA A 26 -11.22 11.86 9.34
CA ALA A 26 -9.90 11.45 9.86
C ALA A 26 -9.79 9.92 10.10
N GLU A 27 -10.17 9.13 9.10
CA GLU A 27 -10.34 7.67 9.17
C GLU A 27 -9.92 6.95 7.88
N VAL A 28 -9.45 7.65 6.83
CA VAL A 28 -8.99 6.98 5.59
C VAL A 28 -7.84 6.06 5.89
N ALA A 29 -6.86 6.57 6.64
CA ALA A 29 -5.66 5.82 6.93
C ALA A 29 -5.98 4.55 7.72
N LEU A 30 -7.04 4.58 8.53
CA LEU A 30 -7.49 3.41 9.29
C LEU A 30 -8.12 2.33 8.42
N HIS A 31 -8.84 2.73 7.36
CA HIS A 31 -9.33 1.78 6.36
C HIS A 31 -8.20 1.10 5.59
N HIS A 32 -7.06 1.77 5.46
CA HIS A 32 -5.86 1.27 4.78
C HIS A 32 -4.69 1.05 5.75
N ALA A 33 -4.99 0.76 7.02
CA ALA A 33 -3.96 0.50 8.04
C ALA A 33 -3.12 -0.75 7.73
N GLY A 34 -3.53 -1.51 6.71
CA GLY A 34 -2.89 -2.70 6.22
C GLY A 34 -1.95 -2.54 5.04
N PHE A 35 -1.37 -3.68 4.62
CA PHE A 35 -0.56 -3.79 3.41
C PHE A 35 -1.45 -3.62 2.16
N CYS A 36 -1.69 -2.38 1.76
CA CYS A 36 -2.22 -2.08 0.42
C CYS A 36 -1.19 -2.40 -0.68
N HIS A 37 0.10 -2.37 -0.33
CA HIS A 37 1.24 -2.73 -1.18
C HIS A 37 2.15 -3.71 -0.44
N ASP A 38 2.91 -4.51 -1.20
CA ASP A 38 3.97 -5.32 -0.62
C ASP A 38 5.19 -4.44 -0.27
N PRO A 39 5.53 -4.28 1.02
CA PRO A 39 6.65 -3.45 1.41
C PRO A 39 8.00 -4.10 1.05
N ASP A 40 8.07 -5.44 0.91
CA ASP A 40 9.29 -6.13 0.49
C ASP A 40 9.62 -5.81 -0.97
N ALA A 41 8.58 -5.71 -1.82
CA ALA A 41 8.75 -5.24 -3.19
C ALA A 41 9.20 -3.77 -3.24
N ALA A 42 8.90 -2.96 -2.21
CA ALA A 42 9.27 -1.54 -2.19
C ALA A 42 10.76 -1.39 -1.88
N VAL A 43 11.22 -2.13 -0.87
CA VAL A 43 12.63 -2.27 -0.52
C VAL A 43 13.42 -2.78 -1.73
N ALA A 44 12.93 -3.83 -2.41
CA ALA A 44 13.62 -4.39 -3.57
C ALA A 44 13.70 -3.42 -4.76
N GLY A 45 12.61 -2.68 -5.03
CA GLY A 45 12.55 -1.72 -6.12
C GLY A 45 13.42 -0.50 -5.94
N LEU A 46 13.49 0.02 -4.72
CA LEU A 46 14.36 1.15 -4.41
C LEU A 46 15.82 0.73 -4.27
N HIS A 47 16.05 -0.49 -3.78
CA HIS A 47 17.38 -1.02 -3.47
C HIS A 47 18.22 0.02 -2.69
N PRO A 48 17.76 0.46 -1.50
CA PRO A 48 18.50 1.43 -0.71
C PRO A 48 19.82 0.83 -0.21
N ALA A 49 20.90 1.60 -0.31
CA ALA A 49 22.15 1.25 0.35
C ALA A 49 22.08 1.63 1.84
N PRO A 50 22.83 0.96 2.74
CA PRO A 50 23.02 1.45 4.11
C PRO A 50 23.44 2.92 4.11
N GLY A 51 22.83 3.71 4.99
CA GLY A 51 23.05 5.16 5.05
C GLY A 51 22.26 5.99 4.04
N SER A 52 21.37 5.39 3.23
CA SER A 52 20.50 6.17 2.32
C SER A 52 19.56 7.12 3.08
N ARG A 53 19.31 8.29 2.50
CA ARG A 53 18.25 9.24 2.88
C ARG A 53 17.03 8.96 2.03
N ILE A 54 15.93 8.60 2.67
CA ILE A 54 14.74 8.08 1.99
C ILE A 54 13.52 8.94 2.31
N LEU A 55 12.77 9.33 1.28
CA LEU A 55 11.43 9.89 1.43
C LEU A 55 10.39 8.82 1.07
N VAL A 56 9.35 8.69 1.88
CA VAL A 56 8.18 7.86 1.62
C VAL A 56 6.97 8.77 1.61
N VAL A 57 6.25 8.79 0.50
CA VAL A 57 4.94 9.45 0.41
C VAL A 57 3.89 8.39 0.62
N ASP A 58 3.21 8.47 1.74
CA ASP A 58 2.14 7.57 2.09
C ASP A 58 0.79 8.19 1.70
N ALA A 59 0.23 7.72 0.57
CA ALA A 59 -1.02 8.30 0.09
C ALA A 59 -2.21 7.93 0.99
N TYR A 60 -2.22 6.69 1.49
CA TYR A 60 -3.30 6.14 2.31
C TYR A 60 -2.86 5.20 3.43
N GLY A 61 -1.68 4.61 3.32
CA GLY A 61 -1.31 3.35 3.95
C GLY A 61 -0.70 3.46 5.35
N GLY A 62 -0.67 2.31 6.03
CA GLY A 62 -0.32 2.21 7.44
C GLY A 62 1.18 2.30 7.78
N ALA A 63 2.00 3.06 7.05
CA ALA A 63 3.44 3.22 7.33
C ALA A 63 4.33 1.97 7.13
N ASP A 64 3.81 0.92 6.51
CA ASP A 64 4.50 -0.37 6.38
C ASP A 64 5.75 -0.30 5.50
N THR A 65 5.69 0.45 4.40
CA THR A 65 6.84 0.68 3.51
C THR A 65 7.97 1.39 4.26
N ALA A 66 7.63 2.42 5.05
CA ALA A 66 8.62 3.17 5.81
C ALA A 66 9.32 2.29 6.86
N LEU A 67 8.55 1.48 7.60
CA LEU A 67 9.09 0.51 8.55
C LEU A 67 9.95 -0.55 7.86
N ALA A 68 9.55 -1.02 6.68
CA ALA A 68 10.37 -1.97 5.93
C ALA A 68 11.69 -1.38 5.45
N LEU A 69 11.70 -0.11 5.03
CA LEU A 69 12.92 0.57 4.61
C LEU A 69 13.92 0.74 5.77
N LEU A 70 13.47 0.81 7.02
CA LEU A 70 14.38 0.82 8.19
C LEU A 70 15.22 -0.45 8.33
N THR A 71 14.77 -1.58 7.77
CA THR A 71 15.56 -2.83 7.79
C THR A 71 16.89 -2.70 7.03
N THR A 72 17.02 -1.69 6.17
CA THR A 72 18.17 -1.46 5.29
C THR A 72 19.25 -0.58 5.92
N ALA A 73 19.10 -0.23 7.21
CA ALA A 73 19.98 0.70 7.93
C ALA A 73 20.14 2.08 7.24
N PRO A 74 19.03 2.74 6.83
CA PRO A 74 19.09 4.07 6.21
C PRO A 74 19.64 5.11 7.20
N SER A 75 20.11 6.26 6.72
CA SER A 75 20.45 7.37 7.63
C SER A 75 19.20 8.11 8.11
N ALA A 76 18.17 8.17 7.26
CA ALA A 76 16.86 8.76 7.58
C ALA A 76 15.78 8.18 6.66
N VAL A 77 14.57 7.99 7.22
CA VAL A 77 13.34 7.71 6.49
C VAL A 77 12.33 8.78 6.89
N ARG A 78 12.03 9.69 5.96
CA ARG A 78 11.02 10.73 6.12
C ARG A 78 9.70 10.26 5.53
N VAL A 79 8.60 10.49 6.24
CA VAL A 79 7.27 10.01 5.84
C VAL A 79 6.34 11.21 5.69
N ALA A 80 5.92 11.50 4.46
CA ALA A 80 4.93 12.53 4.17
C ALA A 80 3.59 11.89 3.81
N ALA A 81 2.49 12.45 4.30
CA ALA A 81 1.15 11.97 3.95
C ALA A 81 0.55 12.79 2.80
N LEU A 82 -0.23 12.15 1.93
CA LEU A 82 -0.99 12.86 0.90
C LEU A 82 -2.39 13.28 1.36
N VAL A 83 -3.15 12.34 1.92
CA VAL A 83 -4.61 12.51 2.11
C VAL A 83 -4.99 12.67 3.58
N ASP A 84 -4.50 11.79 4.45
CA ASP A 84 -4.92 11.72 5.86
C ASP A 84 -3.71 11.77 6.78
N GLN A 85 -3.11 12.95 6.87
CA GLN A 85 -1.89 13.15 7.64
C GLN A 85 -2.03 12.78 9.13
N PRO A 86 -3.09 13.20 9.87
CA PRO A 86 -3.24 12.77 11.26
C PRO A 86 -3.38 11.25 11.41
N GLY A 87 -4.06 10.59 10.45
CA GLY A 87 -4.20 9.14 10.44
C GLY A 87 -2.88 8.41 10.19
N VAL A 88 -2.10 8.86 9.20
CA VAL A 88 -0.76 8.31 8.88
C VAL A 88 0.20 8.51 10.05
N GLU A 89 0.24 9.71 10.65
CA GLU A 89 1.06 10.00 11.83
C GLU A 89 0.68 9.07 12.99
N ALA A 90 -0.63 8.93 13.27
CA ALA A 90 -1.10 8.08 14.36
C ALA A 90 -0.76 6.61 14.14
N LEU A 91 -0.84 6.09 12.92
CA LEU A 91 -0.46 4.72 12.56
C LEU A 91 1.05 4.51 12.67
N LEU A 92 1.85 5.41 12.09
CA LEU A 92 3.31 5.37 12.16
C LEU A 92 3.76 5.33 13.62
N ALA A 93 3.23 6.23 14.45
CA ALA A 93 3.58 6.33 15.86
C ALA A 93 3.15 5.08 16.65
N LEU A 94 1.94 4.56 16.44
CA LEU A 94 1.49 3.34 17.13
C LEU A 94 2.31 2.12 16.74
N LYS A 95 2.58 1.92 15.44
CA LYS A 95 3.40 0.80 14.98
C LYS A 95 4.84 0.92 15.47
N SER A 96 5.41 2.12 15.47
CA SER A 96 6.76 2.37 15.99
C SER A 96 6.84 2.11 17.49
N ALA A 97 5.86 2.57 18.27
CA ALA A 97 5.79 2.30 19.70
C ALA A 97 5.60 0.80 20.00
N ALA A 98 4.80 0.09 19.18
CA ALA A 98 4.68 -1.36 19.27
C ALA A 98 6.00 -2.10 19.02
N VAL A 99 6.79 -1.65 18.04
CA VAL A 99 8.13 -2.23 17.80
C VAL A 99 9.12 -1.89 18.90
N ALA A 100 9.03 -0.68 19.47
CA ALA A 100 9.94 -0.23 20.52
C ALA A 100 9.69 -0.93 21.87
N CYS A 101 8.43 -1.13 22.24
CA CYS A 101 8.04 -1.45 23.61
C CYS A 101 7.52 -2.88 23.82
N LEU A 102 7.10 -3.58 22.76
CA LEU A 102 6.55 -4.94 22.87
C LEU A 102 7.54 -5.96 22.35
N ASP A 103 7.37 -7.22 22.75
CA ASP A 103 7.98 -8.30 21.99
C ASP A 103 7.28 -8.45 20.63
N ARG A 104 7.96 -9.12 19.69
CA ARG A 104 7.47 -9.28 18.33
C ARG A 104 6.10 -9.96 18.26
N LEU A 105 5.83 -10.96 19.09
CA LEU A 105 4.56 -11.69 19.04
C LEU A 105 3.43 -10.82 19.57
N ASP A 106 3.66 -10.04 20.63
CA ASP A 106 2.69 -9.10 21.19
C ASP A 106 2.42 -7.93 20.25
N ALA A 107 3.44 -7.41 19.56
CA ALA A 107 3.25 -6.46 18.48
C ALA A 107 2.37 -7.07 17.37
N LEU A 108 2.66 -8.28 16.90
CA LEU A 108 1.84 -8.96 15.89
C LEU A 108 0.40 -9.23 16.36
N ARG A 109 0.20 -9.49 17.66
CA ARG A 109 -1.13 -9.60 18.26
C ARG A 109 -1.84 -8.27 18.23
N LEU A 110 -1.25 -7.19 18.76
CA LEU A 110 -1.80 -5.82 18.75
C LEU A 110 -2.23 -5.41 17.34
N LEU A 111 -1.31 -5.55 16.39
CA LEU A 111 -1.53 -5.20 14.99
C LEU A 111 -2.65 -6.01 14.33
N GLY A 112 -2.96 -7.20 14.86
CA GLY A 112 -3.98 -8.06 14.29
C GLY A 112 -3.45 -8.89 13.13
N LEU A 113 -2.25 -9.44 13.29
CA LEU A 113 -1.70 -10.50 12.45
C LEU A 113 -1.76 -11.86 13.16
N LEU A 114 -1.68 -11.89 14.49
CA LEU A 114 -1.94 -13.09 15.30
C LEU A 114 -3.30 -13.03 15.99
N ARG A 115 -3.81 -14.19 16.44
CA ARG A 115 -5.01 -14.24 17.28
C ARG A 115 -4.71 -13.66 18.66
N ALA A 116 -5.66 -12.87 19.13
CA ALA A 116 -5.69 -12.27 20.45
C ALA A 116 -7.13 -11.80 20.70
N SER A 117 -7.58 -11.91 21.93
CA SER A 117 -8.81 -11.33 22.42
C SER A 117 -8.77 -9.79 22.33
N ARG A 118 -9.95 -9.18 22.43
CA ARG A 118 -10.07 -7.72 22.47
C ARG A 118 -9.34 -7.14 23.68
N THR A 119 -9.38 -7.83 24.82
CA THR A 119 -8.73 -7.43 26.07
C THR A 119 -7.21 -7.42 25.92
N GLU A 120 -6.61 -8.52 25.43
CA GLU A 120 -5.16 -8.61 25.22
C GLU A 120 -4.64 -7.50 24.28
N ARG A 121 -5.40 -7.14 23.24
CA ARG A 121 -5.04 -6.04 22.34
C ARG A 121 -5.08 -4.68 23.02
N ILE A 122 -6.08 -4.45 23.87
CA ILE A 122 -6.17 -3.21 24.64
C ILE A 122 -5.04 -3.13 25.67
N GLU A 123 -4.69 -4.23 26.33
CA GLU A 123 -3.56 -4.30 27.25
C GLU A 123 -2.24 -3.97 26.52
N ALA A 124 -2.00 -4.56 25.35
CA ALA A 124 -0.85 -4.24 24.51
C ALA A 124 -0.83 -2.77 24.08
N TYR A 125 -1.98 -2.18 23.74
CA TYR A 125 -2.06 -0.74 23.45
C TYR A 125 -1.73 0.11 24.68
N LEU A 126 -2.28 -0.23 25.86
CA LEU A 126 -2.00 0.49 27.09
C LEU A 126 -0.50 0.43 27.46
N ALA A 127 0.18 -0.68 27.16
CA ALA A 127 1.62 -0.82 27.36
C ALA A 127 2.45 0.13 26.49
N VAL A 128 1.97 0.51 25.30
CA VAL A 128 2.68 1.43 24.38
C VAL A 128 2.14 2.86 24.42
N ARG A 129 0.98 3.06 25.04
CA ARG A 129 0.24 4.34 25.06
C ARG A 129 1.08 5.50 25.59
N GLU A 130 1.90 5.26 26.60
CA GLU A 130 2.72 6.31 27.21
C GLU A 130 3.88 6.77 26.33
N ALA A 131 4.30 5.95 25.37
CA ALA A 131 5.29 6.34 24.36
C ALA A 131 4.71 7.23 23.24
N LEU A 132 3.38 7.36 23.17
CA LEU A 132 2.70 8.20 22.18
C LEU A 132 2.59 9.64 22.67
N THR A 133 2.75 10.58 21.74
CA THR A 133 2.49 12.00 21.97
C THR A 133 1.02 12.21 22.34
N LEU A 134 0.71 13.31 23.03
CA LEU A 134 -0.65 13.59 23.48
C LEU A 134 -1.69 13.63 22.33
N PRO A 135 -1.42 14.24 21.16
CA PRO A 135 -2.35 14.19 20.02
C PRO A 135 -2.60 12.77 19.52
N VAL A 136 -1.55 11.97 19.31
CA VAL A 136 -1.66 10.58 18.83
C VAL A 136 -2.37 9.69 19.85
N ARG A 137 -2.07 9.86 21.13
CA ARG A 137 -2.74 9.17 22.23
C ARG A 137 -4.24 9.47 22.24
N SER A 138 -4.62 10.74 22.11
CA SER A 138 -6.02 11.17 22.05
C SER A 138 -6.73 10.58 20.84
N PHE A 139 -6.05 10.52 19.69
CA PHE A 139 -6.56 9.88 18.47
C PHE A 139 -6.92 8.41 18.70
N TRP A 140 -6.03 7.63 19.33
CA TRP A 140 -6.24 6.20 19.58
C TRP A 140 -7.18 5.92 20.76
N ASP A 141 -7.17 6.75 21.80
CA ASP A 141 -8.12 6.65 22.92
C ASP A 141 -9.56 6.81 22.45
N ALA A 142 -9.81 7.71 21.50
CA ALA A 142 -11.12 7.85 20.86
C ALA A 142 -11.50 6.64 19.97
N ARG A 143 -10.53 5.78 19.62
CA ARG A 143 -10.65 4.70 18.63
C ARG A 143 -10.24 3.33 19.18
N ARG A 144 -10.44 3.11 20.48
CA ARG A 144 -10.13 1.84 21.15
C ARG A 144 -10.82 0.64 20.52
N SER A 145 -11.99 0.82 19.91
CA SER A 145 -12.69 -0.25 19.18
C SER A 145 -11.86 -0.78 17.99
N CYS A 146 -11.18 0.10 17.25
CA CYS A 146 -10.28 -0.26 16.15
C CYS A 146 -9.07 -1.04 16.67
N VAL A 147 -8.43 -0.55 17.72
CA VAL A 147 -7.30 -1.22 18.39
C VAL A 147 -7.70 -2.62 18.88
N ALA A 148 -8.85 -2.71 19.58
CA ALA A 148 -9.40 -3.98 20.06
C ALA A 148 -9.76 -4.96 18.92
N GLY A 149 -10.04 -4.46 17.71
CA GLY A 149 -10.27 -5.28 16.52
C GLY A 149 -8.97 -5.78 15.87
N GLY A 150 -7.87 -5.07 16.09
CA GLY A 150 -6.60 -5.26 15.39
C GLY A 150 -6.53 -4.45 14.11
N LEU A 151 -5.51 -3.60 13.98
CA LEU A 151 -5.36 -2.64 12.89
C LEU A 151 -5.50 -3.27 11.50
N TYR A 152 -4.81 -4.38 11.27
CA TYR A 152 -4.85 -5.13 10.01
C TYR A 152 -6.15 -5.90 9.78
N SER A 153 -6.91 -6.21 10.85
CA SER A 153 -8.14 -7.00 10.74
C SER A 153 -9.36 -6.14 10.42
N THR A 154 -9.27 -4.85 10.71
CA THR A 154 -10.31 -3.85 10.44
C THR A 154 -10.06 -3.06 9.16
N SER A 155 -9.01 -3.38 8.40
CA SER A 155 -8.73 -2.73 7.13
C SER A 155 -9.70 -3.22 6.04
N ALA A 156 -9.93 -2.37 5.03
CA ALA A 156 -10.81 -2.66 3.90
C ALA A 156 -10.39 -3.95 3.18
N GLU A 157 -9.09 -4.21 3.07
CA GLU A 157 -8.54 -5.42 2.45
C GLU A 157 -8.92 -6.68 3.23
N ALA A 158 -8.86 -6.64 4.56
CA ALA A 158 -9.26 -7.76 5.40
C ALA A 158 -10.78 -8.01 5.38
N GLU A 159 -11.59 -6.95 5.32
CA GLU A 159 -13.05 -7.07 5.15
C GLU A 159 -13.41 -7.72 3.82
N MET A 160 -12.82 -7.20 2.75
CA MET A 160 -12.95 -7.73 1.41
C MET A 160 -12.51 -9.19 1.34
N GLY A 161 -11.42 -9.55 2.02
CA GLY A 161 -10.97 -10.93 2.03
C GLY A 161 -11.88 -11.90 2.78
N ARG A 162 -12.54 -11.45 3.84
CA ARG A 162 -13.61 -12.23 4.49
C ARG A 162 -14.80 -12.43 3.57
N LEU A 163 -15.21 -11.39 2.82
CA LEU A 163 -16.29 -11.50 1.84
C LEU A 163 -15.95 -12.50 0.73
N LEU A 164 -14.75 -12.39 0.16
CA LEU A 164 -14.27 -13.28 -0.89
C LEU A 164 -14.15 -14.73 -0.38
N ARG A 165 -13.62 -14.94 0.82
CA ARG A 165 -13.56 -16.27 1.45
C ARG A 165 -14.95 -16.89 1.54
N ASN A 166 -15.93 -16.15 2.05
CA ASN A 166 -17.29 -16.64 2.20
C ASN A 166 -17.94 -16.92 0.84
N LEU A 167 -17.67 -16.09 -0.16
CA LEU A 167 -18.14 -16.30 -1.53
C LEU A 167 -17.58 -17.60 -2.12
N LEU A 168 -16.27 -17.82 -2.01
CA LEU A 168 -15.59 -19.05 -2.45
C LEU A 168 -16.10 -20.28 -1.71
N TRP A 169 -16.21 -20.22 -0.38
CA TRP A 169 -16.68 -21.32 0.45
C TRP A 169 -18.12 -21.75 0.12
N ASN A 170 -19.02 -20.79 -0.10
CA ASN A 170 -20.44 -21.08 -0.31
C ASN A 170 -20.78 -21.52 -1.74
N ASN A 171 -19.91 -21.25 -2.72
CA ASN A 171 -20.23 -21.45 -4.15
C ASN A 171 -19.28 -22.41 -4.86
N LEU A 172 -18.27 -22.95 -4.17
CA LEU A 172 -17.40 -23.99 -4.70
C LEU A 172 -17.58 -25.30 -3.92
N PRO A 173 -17.52 -26.46 -4.60
CA PRO A 173 -17.31 -27.75 -3.96
C PRO A 173 -16.09 -27.72 -3.02
N ASN A 174 -16.13 -28.53 -1.95
CA ASN A 174 -15.09 -28.51 -0.91
C ASN A 174 -13.69 -28.83 -1.46
N ASP A 175 -13.59 -29.81 -2.35
CA ASP A 175 -12.36 -30.16 -3.06
C ASP A 175 -11.85 -29.01 -3.92
N ALA A 176 -12.71 -28.34 -4.68
CA ALA A 176 -12.33 -27.16 -5.49
C ALA A 176 -11.88 -25.98 -4.61
N TYR A 177 -12.59 -25.71 -3.52
CA TYR A 177 -12.20 -24.68 -2.54
C TYR A 177 -10.84 -24.99 -1.91
N ARG A 178 -10.62 -26.24 -1.50
CA ARG A 178 -9.34 -26.70 -0.94
C ARG A 178 -8.23 -26.65 -1.98
N ALA A 179 -8.51 -26.99 -3.24
CA ALA A 179 -7.53 -26.89 -4.31
C ALA A 179 -7.12 -25.43 -4.53
N ILE A 180 -8.06 -24.48 -4.60
CA ILE A 180 -7.76 -23.04 -4.69
C ILE A 180 -6.89 -22.55 -3.53
N LEU A 181 -7.11 -23.04 -2.30
CA LEU A 181 -6.33 -22.59 -1.16
C LEU A 181 -4.98 -23.29 -1.04
N TYR A 182 -4.96 -24.61 -1.11
CA TYR A 182 -3.85 -25.45 -0.68
C TYR A 182 -3.19 -26.24 -1.82
N GLY A 183 -3.80 -26.26 -3.00
CA GLY A 183 -3.30 -26.99 -4.15
C GLY A 183 -2.01 -26.39 -4.72
N SER A 184 -1.36 -27.14 -5.61
CA SER A 184 -0.23 -26.61 -6.38
C SER A 184 -0.67 -25.42 -7.23
N ARG A 185 0.29 -24.64 -7.73
CA ARG A 185 -0.02 -23.52 -8.64
C ARG A 185 -0.87 -23.97 -9.83
N ASP A 186 -0.53 -25.10 -10.43
CA ASP A 186 -1.22 -25.61 -11.61
C ASP A 186 -2.62 -26.11 -11.27
N ASP A 187 -2.80 -26.80 -10.15
CA ASP A 187 -4.13 -27.23 -9.67
C ASP A 187 -5.05 -26.03 -9.39
N ARG A 188 -4.50 -25.02 -8.71
CA ARG A 188 -5.20 -23.77 -8.40
C ARG A 188 -5.71 -23.08 -9.66
N LEU A 189 -4.85 -22.94 -10.67
CA LEU A 189 -5.19 -22.31 -11.93
C LEU A 189 -6.17 -23.15 -12.74
N ALA A 190 -6.01 -24.47 -12.78
CA ALA A 190 -6.93 -25.38 -13.47
C ALA A 190 -8.36 -25.26 -12.90
N ILE A 191 -8.51 -25.28 -11.57
CA ILE A 191 -9.81 -25.13 -10.92
C ILE A 191 -10.40 -23.74 -11.17
N PHE A 192 -9.57 -22.69 -11.14
CA PHE A 192 -10.03 -21.34 -11.46
C PHE A 192 -10.55 -21.24 -12.90
N ASP A 193 -9.78 -21.74 -13.87
CA ASP A 193 -10.13 -21.65 -15.29
C ASP A 193 -11.39 -22.51 -15.59
N GLU A 194 -11.55 -23.68 -14.96
CA GLU A 194 -12.73 -24.54 -15.08
C GLU A 194 -14.00 -23.93 -14.43
N ARG A 195 -13.88 -23.38 -13.21
CA ARG A 195 -15.05 -23.07 -12.36
C ARG A 195 -15.39 -21.58 -12.27
N ILE A 196 -14.43 -20.69 -12.56
CA ILE A 196 -14.54 -19.26 -12.27
C ILE A 196 -14.43 -18.41 -13.53
N ALA A 197 -13.38 -18.58 -14.35
CA ALA A 197 -12.99 -17.64 -15.41
C ALA A 197 -14.12 -17.25 -16.38
N GLY A 198 -14.96 -18.21 -16.79
CA GLY A 198 -16.06 -18.00 -17.74
C GLY A 198 -17.41 -17.63 -17.13
N SER A 199 -17.55 -17.59 -15.80
CA SER A 199 -18.85 -17.54 -15.15
C SER A 199 -19.38 -16.10 -14.95
N ALA A 200 -20.59 -15.83 -15.47
CA ALA A 200 -21.27 -14.56 -15.27
C ALA A 200 -21.65 -14.31 -13.79
N PHE A 201 -21.89 -15.39 -13.02
CA PHE A 201 -22.11 -15.33 -11.58
C PHE A 201 -20.88 -14.76 -10.88
N TRP A 202 -19.70 -15.35 -11.12
CA TRP A 202 -18.45 -14.92 -10.48
C TRP A 202 -18.10 -13.49 -10.85
N ARG A 203 -18.25 -13.11 -12.12
CA ARG A 203 -18.03 -11.72 -12.54
C ARG A 203 -18.91 -10.72 -11.76
N SER A 204 -20.19 -11.03 -11.61
CA SER A 204 -21.13 -10.16 -10.89
C SER A 204 -20.88 -10.13 -9.38
N ALA A 205 -20.65 -11.29 -8.77
CA ALA A 205 -20.39 -11.42 -7.35
C ALA A 205 -19.08 -10.72 -6.93
N LEU A 206 -18.03 -10.86 -7.74
CA LEU A 206 -16.75 -10.19 -7.48
C LEU A 206 -16.85 -8.67 -7.66
N ARG A 207 -17.65 -8.17 -8.62
CA ARG A 207 -17.95 -6.74 -8.72
C ARG A 207 -18.64 -6.22 -7.46
N LEU A 208 -19.56 -6.97 -6.88
CA LEU A 208 -20.21 -6.57 -5.62
C LEU A 208 -19.22 -6.56 -4.45
N CYS A 209 -18.29 -7.54 -4.38
CA CYS A 209 -17.21 -7.54 -3.39
C CYS A 209 -16.28 -6.32 -3.56
N ALA A 210 -15.91 -5.99 -4.80
CA ALA A 210 -15.08 -4.84 -5.13
C ALA A 210 -15.74 -3.50 -4.73
N VAL A 211 -17.03 -3.33 -5.01
CA VAL A 211 -17.79 -2.12 -4.63
C VAL A 211 -17.91 -2.00 -3.10
N ARG A 212 -18.11 -3.11 -2.39
CA ARG A 212 -18.20 -3.10 -0.91
C ARG A 212 -16.85 -2.93 -0.22
N GLY A 213 -15.75 -3.33 -0.88
CA GLY A 213 -14.38 -3.15 -0.39
C GLY A 213 -13.77 -1.79 -0.76
N SER A 214 -14.35 -1.07 -1.72
CA SER A 214 -13.89 0.25 -2.13
C SER A 214 -14.66 1.31 -1.36
N VAL A 215 -13.96 2.06 -0.50
CA VAL A 215 -14.51 3.30 0.07
C VAL A 215 -14.47 4.37 -1.02
N ALA A 216 -15.47 4.38 -1.91
CA ALA A 216 -15.65 5.50 -2.82
C ALA A 216 -16.30 6.66 -2.05
N ARG A 217 -15.55 7.73 -1.79
CA ARG A 217 -16.11 8.95 -1.19
C ARG A 217 -16.87 9.77 -2.24
N PRO A 218 -17.92 10.50 -1.84
CA PRO A 218 -18.47 11.56 -2.68
C PRO A 218 -17.39 12.63 -2.94
N GLY A 219 -16.94 12.74 -4.20
CA GLY A 219 -15.94 13.72 -4.63
C GLY A 219 -14.55 13.15 -4.91
N ASP A 220 -14.22 11.95 -4.39
CA ASP A 220 -13.02 11.24 -4.82
C ASP A 220 -13.25 10.75 -6.26
N ARG A 221 -12.27 10.99 -7.14
CA ARG A 221 -12.16 10.25 -8.41
C ARG A 221 -11.90 8.79 -8.03
N ALA A 222 -12.98 8.03 -7.81
CA ALA A 222 -13.01 6.65 -7.30
C ALA A 222 -11.67 5.93 -7.51
N VAL A 223 -10.90 5.81 -6.45
CA VAL A 223 -9.72 4.95 -6.44
C VAL A 223 -10.27 3.57 -6.12
N ASP A 224 -10.74 2.92 -7.17
CA ASP A 224 -11.19 1.55 -7.12
C ASP A 224 -9.97 0.72 -6.69
N ALA A 225 -9.95 0.24 -5.44
CA ALA A 225 -8.96 -0.74 -4.99
C ALA A 225 -9.06 -2.03 -5.82
N PHE A 226 -10.15 -2.18 -6.59
CA PHE A 226 -10.36 -3.12 -7.69
C PHE A 226 -10.47 -2.41 -9.05
N THR A 227 -9.53 -1.51 -9.39
CA THR A 227 -9.34 -0.97 -10.75
C THR A 227 -8.73 -2.01 -11.71
N ALA A 228 -8.80 -3.30 -11.37
CA ALA A 228 -8.85 -4.24 -12.47
C ALA A 228 -10.20 -4.00 -13.14
N ASP A 229 -10.18 -3.41 -14.34
CA ASP A 229 -11.32 -3.41 -15.27
C ASP A 229 -11.98 -4.80 -15.38
N ASP A 230 -11.25 -5.84 -14.96
CA ASP A 230 -11.69 -7.20 -14.74
C ASP A 230 -11.39 -7.76 -13.32
N PRO A 231 -12.36 -7.81 -12.39
CA PRO A 231 -12.19 -8.42 -11.06
C PRO A 231 -11.96 -9.94 -11.12
N VAL A 232 -12.35 -10.61 -12.22
CA VAL A 232 -12.04 -12.03 -12.43
C VAL A 232 -10.54 -12.19 -12.66
N ALA A 233 -9.93 -11.33 -13.48
CA ALA A 233 -8.48 -11.31 -13.66
C ALA A 233 -7.71 -11.02 -12.36
N ALA A 234 -8.25 -10.16 -11.49
CA ALA A 234 -7.68 -9.93 -10.16
C ALA A 234 -7.71 -11.19 -9.29
N LEU A 235 -8.87 -11.88 -9.21
CA LEU A 235 -8.95 -13.15 -8.49
C LEU A 235 -8.02 -14.22 -9.10
N ARG A 236 -7.92 -14.29 -10.43
CA ARG A 236 -7.02 -15.23 -11.11
C ARG A 236 -5.57 -15.02 -10.66
N ARG A 237 -5.13 -13.77 -10.55
CA ARG A 237 -3.78 -13.44 -10.09
C ARG A 237 -3.56 -13.85 -8.64
N MET A 238 -4.54 -13.62 -7.77
CA MET A 238 -4.46 -14.08 -6.37
C MET A 238 -4.32 -15.60 -6.29
N VAL A 239 -5.04 -16.32 -7.15
CA VAL A 239 -4.97 -17.78 -7.26
C VAL A 239 -3.62 -18.23 -7.82
N ASP A 240 -3.08 -17.54 -8.82
CA ASP A 240 -1.76 -17.79 -9.42
C ASP A 240 -0.64 -17.69 -8.37
N VAL A 241 -0.51 -16.51 -7.75
CA VAL A 241 0.47 -16.21 -6.70
C VAL A 241 0.26 -17.12 -5.48
N GLY A 242 -0.99 -17.48 -5.20
CA GLY A 242 -1.38 -18.26 -4.04
C GLY A 242 -1.79 -17.36 -2.88
N LEU A 243 -2.91 -17.69 -2.25
CA LEU A 243 -3.48 -16.91 -1.14
C LEU A 243 -2.57 -16.87 0.10
N TRP A 244 -1.61 -17.79 0.17
CA TRP A 244 -0.57 -17.85 1.20
C TRP A 244 0.62 -16.97 0.94
N ALA A 245 0.77 -16.29 -0.20
CA ALA A 245 1.91 -15.42 -0.38
C ALA A 245 1.79 -14.13 0.45
N ASN A 246 0.56 -13.72 0.77
CA ASN A 246 0.29 -12.44 1.40
C ASN A 246 -0.29 -12.63 2.82
N PRO A 247 0.27 -11.95 3.84
CA PRO A 247 -0.10 -12.15 5.24
C PRO A 247 -1.52 -11.72 5.57
N LEU A 248 -2.06 -10.70 4.89
CA LEU A 248 -3.46 -10.30 5.09
C LEU A 248 -4.43 -11.33 4.51
N TRP A 249 -4.09 -11.90 3.35
CA TRP A 249 -4.91 -12.94 2.74
C TRP A 249 -4.80 -14.26 3.48
N ALA A 250 -3.60 -14.66 3.90
CA ALA A 250 -3.41 -15.79 4.79
C ALA A 250 -4.27 -15.64 6.06
N ARG A 251 -4.33 -14.43 6.64
CA ARG A 251 -5.21 -14.17 7.79
C ARG A 251 -6.69 -14.20 7.43
N ALA A 252 -7.10 -13.49 6.37
CA ALA A 252 -8.49 -13.41 5.93
C ALA A 252 -9.06 -14.79 5.57
N PHE A 253 -8.23 -15.69 5.04
CA PHE A 253 -8.61 -17.04 4.64
C PHE A 253 -8.48 -18.08 5.77
N CYS A 254 -7.44 -17.99 6.60
CA CYS A 254 -6.99 -19.14 7.40
C CYS A 254 -6.85 -18.86 8.90
N ASN A 255 -7.44 -17.76 9.40
CA ASN A 255 -7.61 -17.42 10.81
C ASN A 255 -6.34 -17.32 11.68
N ASP A 256 -5.13 -17.53 11.14
CA ASP A 256 -3.77 -17.32 11.71
C ASP A 256 -2.76 -18.36 11.23
N VAL A 257 -3.24 -19.52 10.77
CA VAL A 257 -2.39 -20.56 10.18
C VAL A 257 -1.57 -19.94 9.05
N GLY A 258 -0.28 -20.25 9.00
CA GLY A 258 0.64 -19.80 7.95
C GLY A 258 1.03 -18.32 7.99
N VAL A 259 0.34 -17.44 8.73
CA VAL A 259 0.60 -15.98 8.71
C VAL A 259 2.07 -15.65 8.96
N LEU A 260 2.71 -16.32 9.92
CA LEU A 260 4.12 -16.10 10.26
C LEU A 260 5.08 -16.32 9.08
N ALA A 261 4.82 -17.30 8.22
CA ALA A 261 5.65 -17.61 7.05
C ALA A 261 5.52 -16.55 5.93
N THR A 262 4.50 -15.72 6.03
CA THR A 262 4.07 -14.78 4.97
C THR A 262 4.31 -13.33 5.36
N LEU A 263 4.74 -13.10 6.61
CA LEU A 263 5.02 -11.77 7.12
C LEU A 263 6.00 -11.03 6.19
N PRO A 264 5.81 -9.72 6.00
CA PRO A 264 6.81 -8.92 5.33
C PRO A 264 8.11 -8.93 6.14
N ALA A 265 9.23 -8.71 5.48
CA ALA A 265 10.56 -8.88 6.07
C ALA A 265 10.70 -8.12 7.41
N TYR A 266 10.16 -6.91 7.50
CA TYR A 266 10.25 -6.05 8.69
C TYR A 266 9.51 -6.59 9.93
N LEU A 267 8.59 -7.55 9.76
CA LEU A 267 7.87 -8.21 10.86
C LEU A 267 8.40 -9.61 11.17
N ARG A 268 9.36 -10.12 10.38
CA ARG A 268 10.11 -11.35 10.69
C ARG A 268 11.10 -11.07 11.83
N PRO A 269 11.60 -12.10 12.55
CA PRO A 269 12.48 -11.90 13.70
C PRO A 269 13.65 -10.93 13.42
N GLU A 270 14.35 -11.12 12.31
CA GLU A 270 15.54 -10.35 11.93
C GLU A 270 15.17 -8.92 11.54
N GLY A 271 14.12 -8.76 10.75
CA GLY A 271 13.64 -7.45 10.32
C GLY A 271 13.07 -6.65 11.48
N TYR A 272 12.31 -7.26 12.39
CA TYR A 272 11.75 -6.60 13.56
C TYR A 272 12.85 -6.06 14.47
N ALA A 273 13.89 -6.86 14.73
CA ALA A 273 15.07 -6.41 15.46
C ALA A 273 15.84 -5.30 14.72
N ALA A 274 15.88 -5.33 13.38
CA ALA A 274 16.49 -4.28 12.58
C ALA A 274 15.71 -2.95 12.64
N VAL A 275 14.38 -3.02 12.53
CA VAL A 275 13.51 -1.84 12.69
C VAL A 275 13.71 -1.25 14.07
N GLN A 276 13.63 -2.05 15.14
CA GLN A 276 13.80 -1.60 16.52
C GLN A 276 15.11 -0.82 16.73
N ARG A 277 16.21 -1.25 16.10
CA ARG A 277 17.53 -0.58 16.16
C ARG A 277 17.61 0.75 15.41
N HIS A 278 16.72 1.00 14.47
CA HIS A 278 16.76 2.17 13.58
C HIS A 278 15.51 3.05 13.69
N LEU A 279 14.63 2.82 14.67
CA LEU A 279 13.41 3.61 14.85
C LEU A 279 13.71 5.11 15.06
N ASP A 280 14.86 5.45 15.62
CA ASP A 280 15.36 6.83 15.78
C ASP A 280 15.61 7.54 14.44
N ARG A 281 15.62 6.80 13.33
CA ARG A 281 15.83 7.30 11.97
C ARG A 281 14.53 7.50 11.20
N LEU A 282 13.38 7.32 11.83
CA LEU A 282 12.05 7.49 11.24
C LEU A 282 11.45 8.85 11.63
N TRP A 283 11.11 9.65 10.63
CA TRP A 283 10.71 11.05 10.83
C TRP A 283 9.38 11.30 10.12
N PRO A 284 8.25 11.44 10.84
CA PRO A 284 7.03 11.94 10.23
C PRO A 284 7.23 13.41 9.83
N GLU A 285 6.89 13.73 8.58
CA GLU A 285 6.75 15.13 8.15
C GLU A 285 5.41 15.67 8.64
N VAL A 286 5.45 16.87 9.20
CA VAL A 286 4.27 17.55 9.78
C VAL A 286 3.54 18.40 8.73
N ASP A 287 4.07 18.46 7.52
CA ASP A 287 3.48 19.21 6.42
C ASP A 287 3.23 18.29 5.21
N GLY A 288 2.37 18.73 4.29
CA GLY A 288 2.02 17.96 3.11
C GLY A 288 3.24 17.68 2.22
N ILE A 289 3.11 16.75 1.27
CA ILE A 289 4.22 16.38 0.37
C ILE A 289 4.88 17.59 -0.30
N GLU A 290 4.10 18.58 -0.73
CA GLU A 290 4.63 19.76 -1.41
C GLU A 290 5.51 20.61 -0.49
N ASP A 291 5.03 20.87 0.72
CA ASP A 291 5.79 21.61 1.75
C ASP A 291 7.03 20.82 2.19
N ALA A 292 6.88 19.50 2.35
CA ALA A 292 7.98 18.59 2.69
C ALA A 292 9.05 18.55 1.59
N LEU A 293 8.67 18.67 0.32
CA LEU A 293 9.62 18.82 -0.77
C LEU A 293 10.24 20.22 -0.75
N ASP A 294 9.46 21.28 -0.60
CA ASP A 294 9.95 22.67 -0.67
C ASP A 294 10.93 23.01 0.45
N ALA A 295 10.71 22.50 1.66
CA ALA A 295 11.55 22.76 2.84
C ALA A 295 12.97 22.16 2.76
N GLN A 296 13.23 21.23 1.84
CA GLN A 296 14.52 20.57 1.73
C GLN A 296 15.48 21.34 0.82
N PRO A 297 16.78 21.01 0.78
CA PRO A 297 17.65 21.42 -0.32
C PRO A 297 17.46 20.52 -1.56
N GLU A 298 18.05 20.90 -2.69
CA GLU A 298 18.22 20.03 -3.85
C GLU A 298 19.11 18.82 -3.50
N ALA A 299 18.93 17.70 -4.23
CA ALA A 299 19.71 16.47 -4.04
C ALA A 299 19.79 15.97 -2.57
N GLN A 300 18.67 16.08 -1.84
CA GLN A 300 18.56 15.67 -0.45
C GLN A 300 18.27 14.18 -0.25
N TYR A 301 17.69 13.52 -1.25
CA TYR A 301 17.22 12.13 -1.13
C TYR A 301 17.99 11.19 -2.05
N ASP A 302 18.32 10.00 -1.56
CA ASP A 302 18.91 8.94 -2.38
C ASP A 302 17.81 8.08 -3.01
N LYS A 303 16.69 7.94 -2.30
CA LYS A 303 15.53 7.13 -2.67
C LYS A 303 14.22 7.85 -2.33
N VAL A 304 13.22 7.71 -3.19
CA VAL A 304 11.86 8.22 -2.94
C VAL A 304 10.85 7.15 -3.31
N ASP A 305 10.03 6.71 -2.35
CA ASP A 305 8.83 5.91 -2.63
C ASP A 305 7.62 6.85 -2.69
N LEU A 306 6.87 6.82 -3.79
CA LEU A 306 5.64 7.61 -3.93
C LEU A 306 4.37 6.77 -3.69
N GLY A 307 4.49 5.54 -3.17
CA GLY A 307 3.32 4.68 -2.93
C GLY A 307 2.42 4.56 -4.17
N ASN A 308 1.11 4.66 -3.99
CA ASN A 308 0.09 4.74 -5.03
C ASN A 308 -0.34 6.17 -5.40
N LEU A 309 0.49 7.16 -5.08
CA LEU A 309 0.23 8.57 -5.41
C LEU A 309 -0.23 8.84 -6.86
N PRO A 310 0.30 8.16 -7.90
CA PRO A 310 -0.20 8.32 -9.27
C PRO A 310 -1.69 8.08 -9.45
N ASP A 311 -2.33 7.30 -8.57
CA ASP A 311 -3.76 7.03 -8.68
C ASP A 311 -4.63 8.21 -8.17
N HIS A 312 -4.03 9.21 -7.54
CA HIS A 312 -4.69 10.44 -7.05
C HIS A 312 -4.51 11.65 -7.95
N LEU A 313 -3.48 11.62 -8.78
CA LEU A 313 -3.09 12.73 -9.63
C LEU A 313 -3.53 12.47 -11.07
N ASP A 314 -3.88 13.52 -11.80
CA ASP A 314 -3.89 13.41 -13.25
C ASP A 314 -2.46 13.40 -13.83
N ALA A 315 -2.34 13.07 -15.12
CA ALA A 315 -1.03 12.98 -15.75
C ALA A 315 -0.22 14.30 -15.68
N PRO A 316 -0.80 15.48 -15.96
CA PRO A 316 -0.11 16.76 -15.76
C PRO A 316 0.38 17.00 -14.33
N GLU A 317 -0.45 16.71 -13.32
CA GLU A 317 -0.11 16.84 -11.90
C GLU A 317 1.04 15.89 -11.52
N LEU A 318 0.96 14.63 -11.94
CA LEU A 318 1.99 13.64 -11.69
C LEU A 318 3.32 14.03 -12.35
N VAL A 319 3.30 14.54 -13.59
CA VAL A 319 4.52 15.04 -14.25
C VAL A 319 5.14 16.19 -13.46
N ARG A 320 4.35 17.18 -13.02
CA ARG A 320 4.85 18.30 -12.21
C ARG A 320 5.47 17.82 -10.91
N LEU A 321 4.83 16.88 -10.24
CA LEU A 321 5.36 16.31 -9.00
C LEU A 321 6.66 15.54 -9.26
N LEU A 322 6.71 14.69 -10.28
CA LEU A 322 7.92 13.93 -10.61
C LEU A 322 9.11 14.84 -10.95
N HIS A 323 8.86 16.01 -11.55
CA HIS A 323 9.90 17.03 -11.72
C HIS A 323 10.40 17.58 -10.38
N ARG A 324 9.49 18.00 -9.50
CA ARG A 324 9.86 18.50 -8.15
C ARG A 324 10.63 17.45 -7.34
N VAL A 325 10.17 16.20 -7.35
CA VAL A 325 10.87 15.07 -6.72
C VAL A 325 12.24 14.86 -7.38
N GLY A 326 12.29 14.94 -8.72
CA GLY A 326 13.50 14.88 -9.50
C GLY A 326 14.58 15.81 -8.99
N ASP A 327 14.26 17.08 -8.77
CA ASP A 327 15.21 18.08 -8.27
C ASP A 327 15.79 17.70 -6.90
N ARG A 328 15.03 16.95 -6.07
CA ARG A 328 15.42 16.57 -4.70
C ARG A 328 16.13 15.22 -4.61
N VAL A 329 16.13 14.40 -5.65
CA VAL A 329 16.78 13.07 -5.68
C VAL A 329 18.22 13.18 -6.14
N CYS A 330 19.21 12.55 -5.53
CA CYS A 330 20.60 12.62 -6.02
C CYS A 330 20.75 12.01 -7.42
N VAL A 331 21.74 12.43 -8.19
CA VAL A 331 22.13 11.72 -9.42
C VAL A 331 22.50 10.27 -9.06
N GLY A 332 21.99 9.29 -9.80
CA GLY A 332 22.06 7.86 -9.46
C GLY A 332 21.05 7.40 -8.40
N GLY A 333 20.29 8.33 -7.81
CA GLY A 333 19.16 8.04 -6.94
C GLY A 333 17.99 7.41 -7.69
N ALA A 334 17.00 6.93 -6.95
CA ALA A 334 15.84 6.25 -7.52
C ALA A 334 14.51 6.74 -6.95
N VAL A 335 13.49 6.81 -7.82
CA VAL A 335 12.10 7.07 -7.47
C VAL A 335 11.29 5.84 -7.84
N ALA A 336 10.57 5.27 -6.88
CA ALA A 336 9.62 4.20 -7.13
C ALA A 336 8.20 4.70 -6.92
N PHE A 337 7.28 4.23 -7.74
CA PHE A 337 5.86 4.45 -7.53
C PHE A 337 5.08 3.24 -8.02
N THR A 338 3.91 3.04 -7.44
CA THR A 338 2.97 1.99 -7.79
C THR A 338 1.75 2.65 -8.40
N SER A 339 1.20 2.08 -9.46
CA SER A 339 -0.04 2.57 -10.03
C SER A 339 -0.94 1.41 -10.39
N PHE A 340 -2.20 1.53 -10.02
CA PHE A 340 -3.24 0.62 -10.49
C PHE A 340 -3.83 1.09 -11.83
N ARG A 341 -3.68 2.38 -12.18
CA ARG A 341 -4.13 2.93 -13.46
C ARG A 341 -3.13 2.70 -14.59
N SER A 342 -3.66 2.35 -15.78
CA SER A 342 -2.89 2.16 -17.02
C SER A 342 -2.20 3.44 -17.52
N VAL A 343 -2.81 4.61 -17.28
CA VAL A 343 -2.31 5.91 -17.76
C VAL A 343 -0.94 6.25 -17.18
N ALA A 344 -0.75 6.13 -15.87
CA ALA A 344 0.55 6.40 -15.24
C ALA A 344 1.63 5.40 -15.71
N LEU A 345 1.23 4.21 -16.17
CA LEU A 345 2.14 3.18 -16.67
C LEU A 345 2.55 3.39 -18.13
N ALA A 346 1.85 4.24 -18.87
CA ALA A 346 2.19 4.59 -20.25
C ALA A 346 3.03 5.88 -20.35
N MET A 347 3.30 6.56 -19.23
CA MET A 347 4.00 7.83 -19.24
C MET A 347 5.47 7.68 -19.68
N PRO A 348 6.00 8.59 -20.52
CA PRO A 348 7.42 8.65 -20.78
C PRO A 348 8.17 9.01 -19.50
N ALA A 349 9.45 8.61 -19.40
CA ALA A 349 10.29 9.01 -18.28
C ALA A 349 10.40 10.54 -18.27
N PRO A 350 10.24 11.20 -17.10
CA PRO A 350 10.46 12.64 -16.99
C PRO A 350 11.90 13.00 -17.37
N ARG A 351 12.13 14.25 -17.78
CA ARG A 351 13.48 14.73 -18.11
C ARG A 351 14.43 14.50 -16.91
N GLY A 352 15.61 13.94 -17.19
CA GLY A 352 16.61 13.61 -16.15
C GLY A 352 16.37 12.27 -15.46
N PHE A 353 15.41 11.47 -15.96
CA PHE A 353 15.18 10.11 -15.50
C PHE A 353 15.20 9.09 -16.64
N GLU A 354 15.54 7.86 -16.27
CA GLU A 354 15.38 6.67 -17.10
C GLU A 354 14.60 5.61 -16.33
N TYR A 355 13.84 4.77 -17.03
CA TYR A 355 13.21 3.61 -16.40
C TYR A 355 14.24 2.51 -16.12
N ASP A 356 14.22 2.00 -14.89
CA ASP A 356 15.05 0.88 -14.44
C ASP A 356 14.24 -0.43 -14.54
N LEU A 357 14.18 -0.98 -15.75
CA LEU A 357 13.37 -2.17 -16.06
C LEU A 357 13.82 -3.42 -15.29
N GLU A 358 15.10 -3.50 -14.92
CA GLU A 358 15.63 -4.60 -14.12
C GLU A 358 15.03 -4.56 -12.71
N ARG A 359 15.06 -3.39 -12.05
CA ARG A 359 14.44 -3.24 -10.73
C ARG A 359 12.92 -3.38 -10.78
N GLU A 360 12.26 -2.94 -11.84
CA GLU A 360 10.83 -3.21 -12.05
C GLU A 360 10.54 -4.73 -12.13
N GLY A 361 11.39 -5.49 -12.82
CA GLY A 361 11.32 -6.95 -12.87
C GLY A 361 11.46 -7.59 -11.50
N CYS A 362 12.43 -7.14 -10.70
CA CYS A 362 12.63 -7.60 -9.32
C CYS A 362 11.41 -7.29 -8.43
N CYS A 363 10.83 -6.08 -8.53
CA CYS A 363 9.60 -5.74 -7.83
C CYS A 363 8.47 -6.69 -8.18
N ALA A 364 8.27 -6.92 -9.48
CA ALA A 364 7.18 -7.76 -9.99
C ALA A 364 7.30 -9.22 -9.54
N ALA A 365 8.53 -9.72 -9.36
CA ALA A 365 8.76 -11.08 -8.85
C ALA A 365 8.47 -11.22 -7.35
N LEU A 366 8.57 -10.13 -6.59
CA LEU A 366 8.38 -10.09 -5.14
C LEU A 366 7.02 -9.57 -4.71
N ASP A 367 6.28 -8.89 -5.58
CA ASP A 367 4.99 -8.30 -5.26
C ASP A 367 3.93 -9.37 -5.01
N ARG A 368 3.59 -9.56 -3.74
CA ARG A 368 2.56 -10.49 -3.28
C ARG A 368 1.21 -9.77 -3.11
N ALA A 369 1.06 -8.54 -3.61
CA ALA A 369 -0.20 -7.84 -3.55
C ALA A 369 -1.26 -8.51 -4.48
N PRO A 370 -2.51 -8.65 -4.00
CA PRO A 370 -3.60 -9.29 -4.78
C PRO A 370 -3.97 -8.50 -6.03
N VAL A 371 -3.86 -7.17 -5.92
CA VAL A 371 -4.17 -6.21 -6.97
C VAL A 371 -2.82 -5.76 -7.48
N ARG A 372 -2.51 -6.10 -8.72
CA ARG A 372 -1.22 -5.78 -9.32
C ARG A 372 -1.20 -4.32 -9.71
N GLY A 373 -0.82 -3.47 -8.76
CA GLY A 373 -0.25 -2.18 -9.11
C GLY A 373 1.06 -2.46 -9.82
N ARG A 374 1.28 -1.92 -11.02
CA ARG A 374 2.62 -2.05 -11.61
C ARG A 374 3.49 -1.03 -10.91
N ARG A 375 4.53 -1.52 -10.24
CA ARG A 375 5.59 -0.66 -9.72
C ARG A 375 6.49 -0.23 -10.87
N ARG A 376 6.74 1.07 -10.97
CA ARG A 376 7.71 1.68 -11.86
C ARG A 376 8.88 2.19 -11.05
N VAL A 377 10.07 2.07 -11.61
CA VAL A 377 11.30 2.55 -10.98
C VAL A 377 12.00 3.46 -11.97
N LEU A 378 12.20 4.71 -11.55
CA LEU A 378 12.93 5.73 -12.28
C LEU A 378 14.29 5.93 -11.62
N ARG A 379 15.35 6.00 -12.42
CA ARG A 379 16.71 6.33 -11.98
C ARG A 379 17.07 7.73 -12.45
N ARG A 380 17.54 8.61 -11.55
CA ARG A 380 18.00 9.96 -11.92
C ARG A 380 19.34 9.85 -12.64
N VAL A 381 19.46 10.42 -13.84
CA VAL A 381 20.66 10.38 -14.69
C VAL A 381 21.40 11.70 -14.76
#